data_AF-A0A081DAM5-F1
#
_entry.id   AF-A0A081DAM5-F1
#
_cell.length_a   1.000
_cell.length_b   1.000
_cell.length_c   1.000
_cell.angle_alpha   90.00
_cell.angle_beta   90.00
_cell.angle_gamma   90.00
#
_symmetry.space_group_name_H-M   'P 1'
#
loop_
_entity.id
_entity.type
_entity.pdbx_description
1 polymer ?
#
loop_
_entity_poly.entity_id
_entity_poly.type
_entity_poly.pdbx_seq_one_letter_code
_entity_poly.pdbx_strand_id
1 'polypeptide(L)'
;MIADKEYEILELLKVPHSTEAGYRMLLKEFQEQLYWQIRKLVIDHDDAHDVLQNVFVKVFKGIKNFKGDSKLSSWLYRIAYNESMTFLTKKKETASNK
;
A
#
# COMPACT_ATOMS: atom_id res chain seq x y z
N MET A 1 5.69 -16.93 21.23
CA MET A 1 4.61 -16.76 20.23
C MET A 1 4.79 -15.38 19.62
N ILE A 2 5.25 -15.29 18.38
CA ILE A 2 5.40 -14.01 17.70
C ILE A 2 3.97 -13.52 17.45
N ALA A 3 3.56 -12.43 18.11
CA ALA A 3 2.32 -11.76 17.74
C ALA A 3 2.43 -11.41 16.25
N ASP A 4 1.47 -11.83 15.44
CA ASP A 4 1.42 -11.50 14.03
C ASP A 4 1.42 -9.96 13.93
N LYS A 5 2.48 -9.37 13.38
CA LYS A 5 2.60 -7.90 13.30
C LYS A 5 1.40 -7.28 12.58
N GLU A 6 0.77 -8.01 11.66
CA GLU A 6 -0.48 -7.57 11.02
C GLU A 6 -1.59 -7.37 12.05
N TYR A 7 -1.71 -8.27 13.03
CA TYR A 7 -2.68 -8.15 14.11
C TYR A 7 -2.38 -6.93 14.99
N GLU A 8 -1.12 -6.71 15.38
CA GLU A 8 -0.73 -5.54 16.18
C GLU A 8 -1.04 -4.22 15.46
N ILE A 9 -0.73 -4.14 14.17
CA ILE A 9 -1.08 -2.99 13.32
C ILE A 9 -2.59 -2.75 13.34
N LEU A 10 -3.39 -3.80 13.14
CA LEU A 10 -4.84 -3.67 13.10
C LEU A 10 -5.44 -3.24 14.45
N GLU A 11 -4.90 -3.74 15.57
CA GLU A 11 -5.34 -3.31 16.91
C GLU A 11 -5.01 -1.83 17.17
N LEU A 12 -3.79 -1.39 16.82
CA LEU A 12 -3.40 0.02 16.96
C LEU A 12 -4.27 0.95 16.10
N LEU A 13 -4.71 0.49 14.93
CA LEU A 13 -5.57 1.27 14.02
C LEU A 13 -7.03 1.37 14.48
N LYS A 14 -7.50 0.44 15.33
CA LYS A 14 -8.88 0.47 15.87
C LYS A 14 -9.04 1.49 17.00
N VAL A 15 -7.98 1.75 17.76
CA VAL A 15 -8.03 2.62 18.94
C VAL A 15 -7.71 4.07 18.54
N PRO A 16 -8.64 5.05 18.75
CA PRO A 16 -8.47 6.43 18.27
C PRO A 16 -7.14 7.08 18.65
N HIS A 17 -6.70 6.91 19.91
CA HIS A 17 -5.48 7.51 20.45
C HIS A 17 -4.17 6.83 19.97
N SER A 18 -4.23 5.64 19.37
CA SER A 18 -3.05 4.94 18.83
C SER A 18 -3.04 4.82 17.31
N THR A 19 -4.06 5.35 16.62
CA THR A 19 -4.20 5.25 15.16
C THR A 19 -2.93 5.66 14.42
N GLU A 20 -2.29 6.75 14.85
CA GLU A 20 -1.04 7.24 14.25
C GLU A 20 0.13 6.26 14.42
N ALA A 21 0.22 5.59 15.57
CA ALA A 21 1.21 4.55 15.82
C ALA A 21 0.96 3.32 14.92
N GLY A 22 -0.31 2.93 14.75
CA GLY A 22 -0.69 1.86 13.84
C GLY A 22 -0.27 2.15 12.39
N TYR A 23 -0.48 3.38 11.93
CA TYR A 23 -0.02 3.79 10.60
C TYR A 23 1.50 3.82 10.46
N ARG A 24 2.22 4.32 11.46
CA ARG A 24 3.69 4.28 11.47
C ARG A 24 4.21 2.85 11.39
N MET A 25 3.61 1.93 12.14
CA MET A 25 4.00 0.53 12.12
C MET A 25 3.67 -0.13 10.78
N LEU A 26 2.50 0.15 10.19
CA LEU A 26 2.12 -0.31 8.86
C LEU A 26 3.14 0.14 7.80
N LEU A 27 3.47 1.44 7.77
CA LEU A 27 4.47 1.98 6.85
C LEU A 27 5.81 1.28 7.03
N LYS A 28 6.30 1.19 8.27
CA LYS A 28 7.58 0.57 8.60
C LYS A 28 7.65 -0.90 8.14
N GLU A 29 6.56 -1.64 8.29
CA GLU A 29 6.54 -3.07 7.96
C GLU A 29 6.41 -3.34 6.45
N PHE A 30 5.62 -2.53 5.75
CA PHE A 30 5.20 -2.84 4.39
C PHE A 30 5.82 -1.97 3.30
N GLN A 31 6.43 -0.82 3.62
CA GLN A 31 6.98 0.09 2.62
C GLN A 31 7.98 -0.59 1.68
N GLU A 32 8.98 -1.28 2.22
CA GLU A 32 10.00 -1.93 1.39
C GLU A 32 9.40 -3.08 0.55
N GLN A 33 8.55 -3.92 1.16
CA GLN A 33 7.93 -5.04 0.45
C GLN A 33 7.04 -4.56 -0.69
N LEU A 34 6.19 -3.54 -0.45
CA LEU A 34 5.33 -2.96 -1.46
C LEU A 34 6.15 -2.28 -2.56
N TYR A 35 7.20 -1.55 -2.20
CA TYR A 35 8.13 -0.95 -3.15
C TYR A 35 8.69 -2.00 -4.12
N TRP A 36 9.24 -3.10 -3.62
CA TRP A 36 9.80 -4.14 -4.48
C TRP A 36 8.76 -4.83 -5.36
N GLN A 37 7.52 -4.98 -4.90
CA GLN A 37 6.44 -5.51 -5.74
C GLN A 37 6.05 -4.53 -6.86
N ILE A 38 5.91 -3.25 -6.54
CA ILE A 38 5.62 -2.19 -7.50
C ILE A 38 6.75 -2.09 -8.53
N ARG A 39 8.00 -2.14 -8.08
CA ARG A 39 9.21 -1.98 -8.92
C ARG A 39 9.41 -3.10 -9.94
N LYS A 40 8.78 -4.26 -9.73
CA LYS A 40 8.72 -5.36 -10.72
C LYS A 40 7.76 -5.05 -11.87
N LEU A 41 6.76 -4.21 -11.64
CA LEU A 41 5.75 -3.83 -12.63
C LEU A 41 6.13 -2.50 -13.31
N VAL A 42 6.56 -1.54 -12.51
CA VAL A 42 6.88 -0.18 -12.91
C VAL A 42 8.41 -0.06 -12.87
N ILE A 43 9.04 -0.39 -13.99
CA ILE A 43 10.50 -0.63 -14.12
C ILE A 43 11.35 0.60 -13.74
N ASP A 44 10.80 1.81 -13.84
CA ASP A 44 11.49 3.03 -13.47
C ASP A 44 11.46 3.29 -11.96
N HIS A 45 12.56 3.81 -11.40
CA HIS A 45 12.70 4.03 -9.97
C HIS A 45 11.79 5.16 -9.45
N ASP A 46 11.75 6.28 -10.16
CA ASP A 46 11.00 7.46 -9.75
C ASP A 46 9.49 7.17 -9.84
N ASP A 47 9.07 6.52 -10.93
CA ASP A 47 7.70 6.05 -11.08
C ASP A 47 7.27 5.10 -9.95
N ALA A 48 8.16 4.20 -9.51
CA ALA A 48 7.84 3.26 -8.42
C ALA A 48 7.62 3.98 -7.09
N HIS A 49 8.37 5.06 -6.83
CA HIS A 49 8.16 5.91 -5.66
C HIS A 49 6.83 6.65 -5.72
N ASP A 50 6.46 7.20 -6.88
CA ASP A 50 5.17 7.88 -7.08
C ASP A 50 3.99 6.93 -6.87
N VAL A 51 4.07 5.73 -7.44
CA VAL A 51 3.06 4.68 -7.26
C VAL A 51 2.95 4.26 -5.80
N LEU A 52 4.08 4.07 -5.11
CA LEU A 52 4.09 3.70 -3.69
C LEU A 52 3.42 4.77 -2.82
N GLN A 53 3.66 6.05 -3.08
CA GLN A 53 2.98 7.13 -2.37
C GLN A 53 1.46 7.08 -2.59
N ASN A 54 1.01 6.91 -3.83
CA ASN A 54 -0.42 6.78 -4.14
C ASN A 54 -1.06 5.56 -3.48
N VAL A 55 -0.33 4.45 -3.40
CA VAL A 55 -0.76 3.25 -2.66
C VAL A 55 -1.02 3.59 -1.20
N PHE A 56 -0.10 4.28 -0.53
CA PHE A 56 -0.32 4.66 0.86
C PHE A 56 -1.49 5.62 1.02
N VAL A 57 -1.66 6.61 0.15
CA VAL A 57 -2.85 7.49 0.16
C VAL A 57 -4.14 6.67 0.06
N LYS A 58 -4.19 5.66 -0.82
CA LYS A 58 -5.35 4.77 -0.96
C LYS A 58 -5.56 3.89 0.27
N VAL A 59 -4.48 3.40 0.88
CA VAL A 59 -4.51 2.65 2.14
C VAL A 59 -5.10 3.51 3.25
N PHE A 60 -4.59 4.73 3.48
CA PHE A 60 -5.11 5.65 4.50
C PHE A 60 -6.61 5.93 4.33
N LYS A 61 -7.06 6.11 3.09
CA LYS A 61 -8.49 6.33 2.77
C LYS A 61 -9.34 5.06 2.95
N GLY A 62 -8.77 3.90 2.64
CA GLY A 62 -9.50 2.63 2.58
C GLY A 62 -9.46 1.79 3.86
N ILE A 63 -8.48 1.98 4.73
CA ILE A 63 -8.23 1.10 5.88
C ILE A 63 -9.38 1.12 6.89
N LYS A 64 -10.09 2.24 7.02
CA LYS A 64 -11.29 2.34 7.87
C LYS A 64 -12.42 1.39 7.44
N ASN A 65 -12.42 1.00 6.17
CA ASN A 65 -13.40 0.08 5.58
C ASN A 65 -12.85 -1.34 5.43
N PHE A 66 -11.63 -1.61 5.90
CA PHE A 66 -11.04 -2.94 5.86
C PHE A 66 -11.72 -3.83 6.91
N LYS A 67 -12.41 -4.87 6.43
CA LYS A 67 -13.25 -5.75 7.27
C LYS A 67 -12.48 -6.87 7.99
N GLY A 68 -11.22 -7.11 7.62
CA GLY A 68 -10.44 -8.21 8.18
C GLY A 68 -10.75 -9.59 7.60
N ASP A 69 -11.56 -9.68 6.53
CA ASP A 69 -11.90 -10.96 5.85
C ASP A 69 -10.70 -11.59 5.10
N SER A 70 -9.57 -10.88 5.05
CA SER A 70 -8.31 -11.32 4.43
C SER A 70 -7.14 -10.81 5.25
N LYS A 71 -5.92 -11.30 4.98
CA LYS A 71 -4.70 -10.74 5.56
C LYS A 71 -4.52 -9.29 5.15
N LEU A 72 -3.98 -8.47 6.05
CA LEU A 72 -3.66 -7.08 5.76
C LEU A 72 -2.66 -7.00 4.61
N SER A 73 -1.64 -7.87 4.61
CA SER A 73 -0.67 -7.96 3.51
C SER A 73 -1.33 -8.25 2.16
N SER A 74 -2.28 -9.18 2.09
CA SER A 74 -3.02 -9.49 0.86
C SER A 74 -3.80 -8.29 0.34
N TRP A 75 -4.45 -7.54 1.24
CA TRP A 75 -5.18 -6.34 0.88
C TRP A 75 -4.26 -5.21 0.39
N LEU A 76 -3.12 -5.00 1.05
CA LEU A 76 -2.10 -4.03 0.64
C LEU A 76 -1.53 -4.37 -0.75
N TYR A 77 -1.19 -5.64 -1.00
CA TYR A 77 -0.68 -6.07 -2.31
C TYR A 77 -1.70 -5.88 -3.43
N ARG A 78 -2.99 -6.10 -3.17
CA ARG A 78 -4.05 -5.83 -4.14
C ARG A 78 -4.12 -4.35 -4.50
N ILE A 79 -3.99 -3.45 -3.51
CA ILE A 79 -3.95 -2.00 -3.76
C ILE A 79 -2.72 -1.63 -4.59
N ALA A 80 -1.55 -2.14 -4.21
CA ALA A 80 -0.30 -1.89 -4.92
C ALA A 80 -0.35 -2.32 -6.38
N TYR A 81 -0.78 -3.55 -6.65
CA TYR A 81 -0.93 -4.06 -8.00
C TYR A 81 -1.89 -3.21 -8.84
N ASN A 82 -3.08 -2.89 -8.29
CA ASN A 82 -4.07 -2.09 -9.02
C ASN A 82 -3.58 -0.68 -9.32
N GLU A 83 -2.83 -0.05 -8.40
CA GLU A 83 -2.25 1.26 -8.63
C GLU A 83 -1.15 1.22 -9.68
N SER A 84 -0.27 0.22 -9.64
CA SER A 84 0.74 0.01 -10.69
C SER A 84 0.10 -0.15 -12.07
N MET A 85 -0.96 -0.95 -12.19
CA MET A 85 -1.67 -1.12 -13.46
C MET A 85 -2.33 0.18 -13.94
N THR A 86 -2.95 0.93 -13.02
CA THR A 86 -3.54 2.24 -13.34
C THR A 86 -2.48 3.23 -13.83
N PHE A 87 -1.33 3.25 -13.17
CA PHE A 87 -0.20 4.09 -13.55
C PHE A 87 0.32 3.76 -14.95
N LEU A 88 0.56 2.47 -15.24
CA LEU A 88 1.04 2.01 -16.54
C LEU A 88 0.08 2.37 -17.68
N THR A 89 -1.24 2.21 -17.46
CA THR A 89 -2.25 2.62 -18.45
C THR A 89 -2.16 4.12 -18.75
N LYS A 90 -2.13 4.98 -17.72
CA LYS A 90 -2.02 6.44 -17.89
C LYS A 90 -0.71 6.86 -18.57
N LYS A 91 0.40 6.21 -18.23
CA LYS A 91 1.72 6.48 -18.83
C LYS A 91 1.69 6.15 -20.32
N LYS A 92 1.07 5.03 -20.71
CA LYS A 92 0.88 4.66 -22.12
C LYS A 92 0.03 5.67 -22.88
N GLU A 93 -1.11 6.09 -22.33
CA GLU A 93 -1.98 7.11 -22.95
C GLU A 93 -1.25 8.43 -23.17
N THR A 94 -0.45 8.86 -22.21
CA THR A 94 0.35 10.10 -22.30
C THR A 94 1.44 10.00 -23.38
N ALA A 95 2.01 8.82 -23.58
CA ALA A 95 2.99 8.55 -24.63
C ALA A 95 2.35 8.44 -26.03
N SER A 96 1.13 7.91 -26.14
CA SER A 96 0.40 7.82 -27.42
C SER A 96 -0.17 9.15 -27.91
N ASN A 97 -0.38 10.12 -27.01
CA ASN A 97 -0.92 11.44 -27.33
C ASN A 97 0.16 12.50 -27.63
N LYS A 98 1.45 12.09 -27.64
CA LYS A 98 2.58 12.90 -28.08
C LYS A 98 3.03 12.47 -29.46
#